data_AF-A0A373D1M2-F1
#
_entry.id   AF-A0A373D1M2-F1
#
_cell.length_a   1.000
_cell.length_b   1.000
_cell.length_c   1.000
_cell.angle_alpha   90.00
_cell.angle_beta   90.00
_cell.angle_gamma   90.00
#
_symmetry.space_group_name_H-M   'P 1'
#
loop_
_entity.id
_entity.type
_entity.pdbx_description
1 polymer ?
#
loop_
_entity_poly.entity_id
_entity_poly.type
_entity_poly.pdbx_seq_one_letter_code
_entity_poly.pdbx_strand_id
1 'polypeptide(L)'
;MKLEELIHKRFVSTAELTGMLTTFAGVPAVFSPDAPGDEQEGWGGNTQYPMVTYNYDLQANEERNSAGTLSVSILCQNTTEVFPEDIAPVVKKCLRDVILLPEGGTPYCFAWARTDAFTVGGDSGKAGVVIGCEVRFDILEYPSMETSDPDPVMAIDRYVKELYPECLVMGYDRMQEITEASADQPVVYCRLISTDKQEETNTVAWMDGRIAVHVLCPDSTVRMKMAAGIANRLSLDGEVIMLDHSPMFVKRLQVNYKSDYLKEGQVFITGHYGLLRYKAKPHVLMAAHGNYS
;
A
#
# COMPACT_ATOMS: atom_id res chain seq x y z
N MET A 1 -6.00 -12.80 8.81
CA MET A 1 -6.47 -11.61 9.58
C MET A 1 -7.20 -10.62 8.68
N LYS A 2 -8.21 -9.92 9.22
CA LYS A 2 -8.90 -8.80 8.53
C LYS A 2 -8.07 -7.51 8.59
N LEU A 3 -8.38 -6.54 7.72
CA LEU A 3 -7.69 -5.24 7.69
C LEU A 3 -7.72 -4.52 9.05
N GLU A 4 -8.88 -4.50 9.71
CA GLU A 4 -9.04 -3.90 11.05
C GLU A 4 -8.07 -4.51 12.08
N GLU A 5 -7.96 -5.83 12.08
CA GLU A 5 -7.09 -6.57 13.00
C GLU A 5 -5.61 -6.30 12.70
N LEU A 6 -5.25 -6.08 11.44
CA LEU A 6 -3.89 -5.71 11.04
C LEU A 6 -3.55 -4.27 11.46
N ILE A 7 -4.48 -3.33 11.34
CA ILE A 7 -4.32 -1.95 11.84
C ILE A 7 -4.13 -1.98 13.36
N HIS A 8 -5.01 -2.72 14.08
CA HIS A 8 -4.87 -2.93 15.51
C HIS A 8 -3.49 -3.47 15.88
N LYS A 9 -3.12 -4.61 15.26
CA LYS A 9 -1.85 -5.30 15.46
C LYS A 9 -0.66 -4.37 15.22
N ARG A 10 -0.72 -3.51 14.20
CA ARG A 10 0.34 -2.54 13.91
C ARG A 10 0.50 -1.52 15.03
N PHE A 11 -0.59 -0.95 15.53
CA PHE A 11 -0.51 0.02 16.64
C PHE A 11 0.00 -0.63 17.93
N VAL A 12 -0.55 -1.76 18.34
CA VAL A 12 -0.17 -2.40 19.61
C VAL A 12 1.20 -3.09 19.58
N SER A 13 1.77 -3.35 18.40
CA SER A 13 3.14 -3.89 18.27
C SER A 13 4.21 -2.80 18.18
N THR A 14 3.82 -1.52 18.03
CA THR A 14 4.78 -0.43 17.93
C THR A 14 5.18 0.05 19.32
N ALA A 15 6.35 -0.39 19.80
CA ALA A 15 6.86 -0.08 21.14
C ALA A 15 6.85 1.42 21.47
N GLU A 16 7.27 2.26 20.51
CA GLU A 16 7.28 3.73 20.61
C GLU A 16 5.87 4.27 20.90
N LEU A 17 4.83 3.76 20.23
CA LEU A 17 3.45 4.17 20.47
C LEU A 17 2.96 3.66 21.83
N THR A 18 3.13 2.36 22.09
CA THR A 18 2.62 1.73 23.32
C THR A 18 3.24 2.28 24.58
N GLY A 19 4.49 2.76 24.52
CA GLY A 19 5.17 3.38 25.66
C GLY A 19 4.63 4.77 26.03
N MET A 20 3.85 5.39 25.16
CA MET A 20 3.22 6.71 25.39
C MET A 20 1.77 6.62 25.88
N LEU A 21 1.15 5.44 25.79
CA LEU A 21 -0.26 5.24 26.11
C LEU A 21 -0.42 4.69 27.53
N THR A 22 -1.58 4.97 28.14
CA THR A 22 -2.02 4.22 29.31
C THR A 22 -2.34 2.77 28.92
N THR A 23 -2.73 1.96 29.90
CA THR A 23 -3.14 0.58 29.66
C THR A 23 -4.56 0.33 30.11
N PHE A 24 -5.20 -0.67 29.53
CA PHE A 24 -6.48 -1.23 29.97
C PHE A 24 -6.34 -2.74 30.04
N ALA A 25 -6.64 -3.35 31.19
CA ALA A 25 -6.46 -4.78 31.45
C ALA A 25 -5.03 -5.29 31.12
N GLY A 26 -4.01 -4.45 31.32
CA GLY A 26 -2.61 -4.77 31.07
C GLY A 26 -2.16 -4.69 29.61
N VAL A 27 -3.04 -4.27 28.68
CA VAL A 27 -2.67 -4.01 27.28
C VAL A 27 -2.69 -2.50 26.97
N PRO A 28 -1.91 -2.01 25.99
CA PRO A 28 -1.93 -0.60 25.60
C PRO A 28 -3.33 -0.12 25.21
N ALA A 29 -3.70 1.10 25.61
CA ALA A 29 -5.01 1.69 25.37
C ALA A 29 -5.20 2.14 23.91
N VAL A 30 -5.37 1.15 23.03
CA VAL A 30 -5.71 1.30 21.61
C VAL A 30 -7.04 0.58 21.37
N PHE A 31 -8.06 1.30 20.91
CA PHE A 31 -9.41 0.75 20.76
C PHE A 31 -10.02 1.04 19.39
N SER A 32 -11.00 0.23 19.00
CA SER A 32 -11.81 0.44 17.81
C SER A 32 -13.24 -0.06 18.01
N PRO A 33 -14.27 0.69 17.58
CA PRO A 33 -14.24 2.14 17.34
C PRO A 33 -14.18 2.95 18.65
N ASP A 34 -14.71 2.37 19.75
CA ASP A 34 -14.95 3.05 21.01
C ASP A 34 -14.09 2.47 22.14
N ALA A 35 -13.66 3.35 23.05
CA ALA A 35 -12.96 2.97 24.27
C ALA A 35 -13.93 2.48 25.36
N PRO A 36 -13.46 1.65 26.31
CA PRO A 36 -14.15 1.38 27.56
C PRO A 36 -14.58 2.66 28.30
N GLY A 37 -15.64 2.56 29.11
CA GLY A 37 -16.04 3.66 29.99
C GLY A 37 -14.95 4.01 31.02
N ASP A 38 -14.93 5.26 31.45
CA ASP A 38 -13.98 5.79 32.44
C ASP A 38 -14.11 5.13 33.82
N GLU A 39 -15.32 4.71 34.19
CA GLU A 39 -15.60 3.98 35.44
C GLU A 39 -15.29 2.47 35.38
N GLN A 40 -14.90 1.92 34.23
CA GLN A 40 -14.64 0.48 34.12
C GLN A 40 -13.35 0.07 34.83
N GLU A 41 -13.41 -1.04 35.57
CA GLU A 41 -12.21 -1.66 36.12
C GLU A 41 -11.30 -2.16 35.00
N GLY A 42 -10.01 -1.83 35.08
CA GLY A 42 -9.02 -2.26 34.10
C GLY A 42 -8.03 -1.19 33.69
N TRP A 43 -8.37 0.09 33.87
CA TRP A 43 -7.45 1.20 33.56
C TRP A 43 -6.19 1.14 34.42
N GLY A 44 -5.04 1.19 33.76
CA GLY A 44 -3.72 1.16 34.39
C GLY A 44 -3.31 2.53 34.88
N GLY A 45 -3.85 2.94 36.03
CA GLY A 45 -3.51 4.20 36.69
C GLY A 45 -4.73 4.93 37.21
N ASN A 46 -4.56 6.21 37.51
CA ASN A 46 -5.67 7.08 37.96
C ASN A 46 -6.42 7.73 36.79
N THR A 47 -5.97 7.55 35.54
CA THR A 47 -6.54 8.19 34.34
C THR A 47 -6.56 7.24 33.15
N GLN A 48 -7.59 7.36 32.30
CA GLN A 48 -7.73 6.64 31.03
C GLN A 48 -6.89 7.21 29.86
N TYR A 49 -6.04 8.19 30.15
CA TYR A 49 -5.25 8.93 29.17
C TYR A 49 -3.75 8.77 29.45
N PRO A 50 -2.90 8.83 28.40
CA PRO A 50 -3.23 8.97 26.98
C PRO A 50 -3.80 7.69 26.34
N MET A 51 -4.75 7.81 25.42
CA MET A 51 -5.29 6.68 24.66
C MET A 51 -5.47 7.00 23.18
N VAL A 52 -5.60 5.95 22.36
CA VAL A 52 -5.89 6.03 20.93
C VAL A 52 -7.18 5.27 20.63
N THR A 53 -8.08 5.89 19.88
CA THR A 53 -9.17 5.18 19.22
C THR A 53 -9.03 5.32 17.72
N TYR A 54 -9.50 4.34 16.95
CA TYR A 54 -9.52 4.47 15.50
C TYR A 54 -10.77 3.85 14.90
N ASN A 55 -11.18 4.38 13.76
CA ASN A 55 -12.29 3.88 12.95
C ASN A 55 -11.89 3.94 11.48
N TYR A 56 -12.29 2.92 10.71
CA TYR A 56 -12.05 2.89 9.27
C TYR A 56 -13.36 2.68 8.51
N ASP A 57 -13.45 3.30 7.35
CA ASP A 57 -14.62 3.22 6.48
C ASP A 57 -14.15 2.96 5.05
N LEU A 58 -14.53 1.81 4.49
CA LEU A 58 -14.25 1.42 3.11
C LEU A 58 -15.42 1.86 2.21
N GLN A 59 -15.60 3.16 2.10
CA GLN A 59 -16.46 3.77 1.08
C GLN A 59 -15.56 4.40 0.02
N ALA A 60 -15.55 3.77 -1.16
CA ALA A 60 -14.74 4.23 -2.28
C ALA A 60 -15.06 5.70 -2.59
N ASN A 61 -14.01 6.53 -2.61
CA ASN A 61 -14.11 7.94 -2.97
C ASN A 61 -13.30 8.17 -4.26
N GLU A 62 -14.03 8.25 -5.38
CA GLU A 62 -13.46 8.41 -6.71
C GLU A 62 -12.65 9.72 -6.85
N GLU A 63 -13.06 10.81 -6.19
CA GLU A 63 -12.35 12.09 -6.26
C GLU A 63 -10.96 12.04 -5.62
N ARG A 64 -10.77 11.17 -4.63
CA ARG A 64 -9.53 11.05 -3.85
C ARG A 64 -8.66 9.86 -4.28
N ASN A 65 -9.11 9.07 -5.26
CA ASN A 65 -8.52 7.79 -5.65
C ASN A 65 -8.24 6.90 -4.42
N SER A 66 -9.18 6.86 -3.47
CA SER A 66 -9.05 6.12 -2.21
C SER A 66 -10.15 5.09 -2.05
N ALA A 67 -9.81 3.91 -1.57
CA ALA A 67 -10.75 2.84 -1.23
C ALA A 67 -11.53 3.13 0.06
N GLY A 68 -11.05 4.07 0.88
CA GLY A 68 -11.70 4.45 2.13
C GLY A 68 -10.90 5.48 2.93
N THR A 69 -11.31 5.71 4.17
CA THR A 69 -10.59 6.57 5.12
C THR A 69 -10.37 5.88 6.45
N LEU A 70 -9.24 6.16 7.08
CA LEU A 70 -8.94 5.79 8.46
C LEU A 70 -8.81 7.06 9.30
N SER A 71 -9.60 7.15 10.36
CA SER A 71 -9.52 8.19 11.39
C SER A 71 -8.90 7.60 12.64
N VAL A 72 -7.83 8.22 13.14
CA VAL A 72 -7.19 7.86 14.40
C VAL A 72 -7.29 9.05 15.36
N SER A 73 -8.08 8.90 16.42
CA SER A 73 -8.25 9.90 17.46
C SER A 73 -7.28 9.65 18.60
N ILE A 74 -6.48 10.64 18.90
CA ILE A 74 -5.56 10.65 20.04
C ILE A 74 -6.19 11.51 21.12
N LEU A 75 -6.33 10.96 22.33
CA LEU A 75 -6.91 11.65 23.46
C LEU A 75 -5.90 11.68 24.62
N CYS A 76 -5.60 12.89 25.09
CA CYS A 76 -4.78 13.15 26.26
C CYS A 76 -5.58 14.01 27.25
N GLN A 77 -5.12 14.04 28.50
CA GLN A 77 -5.60 15.00 29.47
C GLN A 77 -4.55 16.10 29.66
N ASN A 78 -4.95 17.36 29.73
CA ASN A 78 -3.99 18.47 29.83
C ASN A 78 -3.18 18.52 31.16
N THR A 79 -3.37 17.52 32.03
CA THR A 79 -2.59 17.31 33.26
C THR A 79 -1.50 16.24 33.09
N THR A 80 -1.43 15.55 31.95
CA THR A 80 -0.36 14.58 31.66
C THR A 80 0.82 15.25 31.00
N GLU A 81 2.02 14.66 31.12
CA GLU A 81 3.24 15.16 30.46
C GLU A 81 3.30 14.84 28.96
N VAL A 82 2.44 13.94 28.48
CA VAL A 82 2.33 13.53 27.08
C VAL A 82 1.16 14.26 26.42
N PHE A 83 1.44 14.94 25.31
CA PHE A 83 0.45 15.70 24.54
C PHE A 83 0.10 15.00 23.22
N PRO A 84 -1.06 15.31 22.62
CA PRO A 84 -1.45 14.74 21.32
C PRO A 84 -0.41 14.98 20.22
N GLU A 85 0.30 16.10 20.26
CA GLU A 85 1.36 16.48 19.33
C GLU A 85 2.60 15.59 19.42
N ASP A 86 2.82 14.94 20.57
CA ASP A 86 3.91 13.97 20.75
C ASP A 86 3.54 12.61 20.14
N ILE A 87 2.27 12.21 20.25
CA ILE A 87 1.78 10.90 19.79
C ILE A 87 1.47 10.89 18.29
N ALA A 88 0.95 11.99 17.74
CA ALA A 88 0.53 12.05 16.34
C ALA A 88 1.64 11.74 15.31
N PRO A 89 2.89 12.19 15.48
CA PRO A 89 4.02 11.77 14.64
C PRO A 89 4.25 10.26 14.67
N VAL A 90 4.12 9.63 15.83
CA VAL A 90 4.31 8.18 16.00
C VAL A 90 3.19 7.40 15.30
N VAL A 91 1.92 7.83 15.44
CA VAL A 91 0.78 7.25 14.70
C VAL A 91 0.98 7.36 13.19
N LYS A 92 1.44 8.51 12.68
CA LYS A 92 1.77 8.67 11.25
C LYS A 92 2.87 7.71 10.81
N LYS A 93 3.91 7.56 11.63
CA LYS A 93 5.02 6.63 11.35
C LYS A 93 4.58 5.17 11.37
N CYS A 94 3.61 4.79 12.20
CA CYS A 94 3.07 3.42 12.25
C CYS A 94 2.50 2.96 10.90
N LEU A 95 1.96 3.87 10.09
CA LEU A 95 1.26 3.53 8.84
C LEU A 95 1.99 4.02 7.58
N ARG A 96 3.02 4.86 7.74
CA ARG A 96 3.81 5.38 6.64
C ARG A 96 4.65 4.27 6.02
N ASP A 97 4.54 4.12 4.70
CA ASP A 97 5.32 3.15 3.91
C ASP A 97 5.14 1.69 4.38
N VAL A 98 4.00 1.41 5.06
CA VAL A 98 3.58 0.08 5.51
C VAL A 98 2.46 -0.42 4.60
N ILE A 99 2.61 -1.67 4.18
CA ILE A 99 1.60 -2.38 3.39
C ILE A 99 0.96 -3.44 4.29
N LEU A 100 -0.37 -3.35 4.43
CA LEU A 100 -1.16 -4.35 5.14
C LEU A 100 -1.85 -5.24 4.11
N LEU A 101 -1.64 -6.55 4.23
CA LEU A 101 -2.23 -7.56 3.35
C LEU A 101 -3.20 -8.44 4.17
N PRO A 102 -4.51 -8.15 4.15
CA PRO A 102 -5.52 -9.02 4.72
C PRO A 102 -5.54 -10.39 4.05
N GLU A 103 -5.95 -11.40 4.81
CA GLU A 103 -6.03 -12.77 4.33
C GLU A 103 -7.07 -12.91 3.21
N GLY A 104 -6.64 -13.44 2.06
CA GLY A 104 -7.48 -13.57 0.87
C GLY A 104 -7.93 -12.25 0.24
N GLY A 105 -7.38 -11.12 0.70
CA GLY A 105 -7.68 -9.78 0.20
C GLY A 105 -6.56 -9.17 -0.65
N THR A 106 -6.69 -7.87 -0.87
CA THR A 106 -5.72 -7.03 -1.60
C THR A 106 -4.82 -6.28 -0.62
N PRO A 107 -3.58 -5.94 -1.01
CA PRO A 107 -2.74 -5.04 -0.21
C PRO A 107 -3.32 -3.63 -0.07
N TYR A 108 -3.15 -3.02 1.11
CA TYR A 108 -3.54 -1.65 1.42
C TYR A 108 -2.36 -0.82 1.95
N CYS A 109 -2.30 0.43 1.52
CA CYS A 109 -1.38 1.45 2.03
C CYS A 109 -2.16 2.65 2.56
N PHE A 110 -1.54 3.48 3.39
CA PHE A 110 -2.18 4.62 4.03
C PHE A 110 -1.44 5.92 3.70
N ALA A 111 -2.11 6.84 3.03
CA ALA A 111 -1.58 8.17 2.76
C ALA A 111 -2.11 9.15 3.81
N TRP A 112 -1.23 9.80 4.56
CA TRP A 112 -1.64 10.85 5.49
C TRP A 112 -2.36 11.98 4.73
N ALA A 113 -3.55 12.34 5.20
CA ALA A 113 -4.36 13.39 4.61
C ALA A 113 -4.25 14.70 5.40
N ARG A 114 -4.52 14.65 6.71
CA ARG A 114 -4.43 15.81 7.61
C ARG A 114 -4.42 15.40 9.09
N THR A 115 -4.13 16.36 9.96
CA THR A 115 -4.25 16.22 11.40
C THR A 115 -5.00 17.43 11.94
N ASP A 116 -6.12 17.20 12.64
CA ASP A 116 -7.00 18.24 13.15
C ASP A 116 -7.02 18.19 14.70
N ALA A 117 -6.66 19.28 15.37
CA ALA A 117 -6.72 19.35 16.83
C ALA A 117 -8.16 19.61 17.32
N PHE A 118 -8.50 19.07 18.50
CA PHE A 118 -9.79 19.28 19.14
C PHE A 118 -9.68 19.29 20.68
N THR A 119 -10.71 19.81 21.33
CA THR A 119 -10.82 19.87 22.80
C THR A 119 -12.22 19.45 23.22
N VAL A 120 -12.33 18.59 24.22
CA VAL A 120 -13.60 18.11 24.78
C VAL A 120 -13.70 18.54 26.25
N GLY A 121 -14.84 19.13 26.64
CA GLY A 121 -15.10 19.52 28.03
C GLY A 121 -14.89 20.99 28.39
N GLY A 122 -14.66 21.88 27.41
CA GLY A 122 -14.61 23.33 27.59
C GLY A 122 -13.25 23.97 27.28
N ASP A 123 -12.97 25.11 27.92
CA ASP A 123 -11.80 25.94 27.61
C ASP A 123 -10.48 25.28 28.04
N SER A 124 -9.52 25.17 27.11
CA SER A 124 -8.25 24.43 27.25
C SER A 124 -7.37 24.85 28.44
N GLY A 125 -7.61 26.04 29.01
CA GLY A 125 -6.91 26.56 30.18
C GLY A 125 -7.36 25.99 31.54
N LYS A 126 -8.38 25.12 31.60
CA LYS A 126 -8.83 24.49 32.85
C LYS A 126 -8.22 23.10 33.02
N ALA A 127 -7.70 22.78 34.21
CA ALA A 127 -7.16 21.44 34.51
C ALA A 127 -8.25 20.36 34.40
N GLY A 128 -7.89 19.20 33.82
CA GLY A 128 -8.80 18.06 33.65
C GLY A 128 -9.57 18.06 32.33
N VAL A 129 -9.21 18.95 31.39
CA VAL A 129 -9.80 19.00 30.04
C VAL A 129 -9.13 17.96 29.15
N VAL A 130 -9.94 17.29 28.33
CA VAL A 130 -9.46 16.34 27.33
C VAL A 130 -9.06 17.12 26.09
N ILE A 131 -7.79 17.02 25.73
CA ILE A 131 -7.22 17.59 24.51
C ILE A 131 -6.87 16.44 23.58
N GLY A 132 -7.06 16.64 22.28
CA GLY A 132 -6.84 15.57 21.32
C GLY A 132 -6.54 16.07 19.93
N CYS A 133 -6.17 15.14 19.07
CA CYS A 133 -6.14 15.39 17.64
C CYS A 133 -6.60 14.16 16.86
N GLU A 134 -7.22 14.39 15.71
CA GLU A 134 -7.61 13.35 14.77
C GLU A 134 -6.61 13.31 13.63
N VAL A 135 -5.90 12.20 13.46
CA VAL A 135 -5.03 11.92 12.32
C VAL A 135 -5.83 11.16 11.29
N ARG A 136 -6.04 11.76 10.10
CA ARG A 136 -6.79 11.14 9.01
C ARG A 136 -5.86 10.62 7.92
N PHE A 137 -6.16 9.42 7.43
CA PHE A 137 -5.48 8.78 6.30
C PHE A 137 -6.47 8.43 5.20
N ASP A 138 -6.02 8.56 3.95
CA ASP A 138 -6.65 7.93 2.80
C ASP A 138 -6.17 6.48 2.70
N ILE A 139 -7.10 5.54 2.66
CA ILE A 139 -6.80 4.13 2.44
C ILE A 139 -6.69 3.90 0.93
N LEU A 140 -5.54 3.40 0.50
CA LEU A 140 -5.24 3.13 -0.89
C LEU A 140 -5.19 1.62 -1.09
N GLU A 141 -5.95 1.12 -2.06
CA GLU A 141 -5.97 -0.30 -2.42
C GLU A 141 -5.03 -0.57 -3.59
N TYR A 142 -4.28 -1.66 -3.50
CA TYR A 142 -3.27 -2.10 -4.47
C TYR A 142 -3.67 -3.49 -4.99
N PRO A 143 -4.73 -3.60 -5.80
CA PRO A 143 -5.20 -4.89 -6.29
C PRO A 143 -4.16 -5.57 -7.19
N SER A 144 -4.30 -6.90 -7.38
CA SER A 144 -3.52 -7.56 -8.44
C SER A 144 -3.93 -6.98 -9.79
N MET A 145 -2.93 -6.65 -10.61
CA MET A 145 -3.11 -6.09 -11.95
C MET A 145 -2.77 -7.12 -13.03
N GLU A 146 -2.67 -8.40 -12.64
CA GLU A 146 -2.60 -9.54 -13.57
C GLU A 146 -3.84 -9.53 -14.46
N THR A 147 -3.63 -9.72 -15.76
CA THR A 147 -4.65 -9.63 -16.80
C THR A 147 -4.87 -10.99 -17.47
N SER A 148 -4.37 -11.17 -18.68
CA SER A 148 -4.51 -12.38 -19.49
C SER A 148 -3.25 -12.57 -20.31
N ASP A 149 -2.97 -13.78 -20.78
CA ASP A 149 -1.83 -14.07 -21.63
C ASP A 149 -1.99 -13.48 -23.06
N PRO A 150 -1.05 -12.66 -23.57
CA PRO A 150 0.14 -12.13 -22.89
C PRO A 150 -0.14 -11.00 -21.90
N ASP A 151 0.52 -11.07 -20.73
CA ASP A 151 0.33 -10.14 -19.63
C ASP A 151 1.47 -9.08 -19.57
N PRO A 152 1.19 -7.81 -19.90
CA PRO A 152 2.20 -6.76 -19.90
C PRO A 152 2.61 -6.34 -18.49
N VAL A 153 1.75 -6.49 -17.47
CA VAL A 153 2.07 -6.12 -16.09
C VAL A 153 3.04 -7.12 -15.50
N MET A 154 2.73 -8.42 -15.61
CA MET A 154 3.63 -9.50 -15.16
C MET A 154 4.99 -9.45 -15.85
N ALA A 155 5.04 -9.02 -17.12
CA ALA A 155 6.29 -8.79 -17.83
C ALA A 155 7.13 -7.68 -17.19
N ILE A 156 6.52 -6.54 -16.83
CA ILE A 156 7.22 -5.46 -16.11
C ILE A 156 7.61 -5.89 -14.70
N ASP A 157 6.74 -6.60 -13.98
CA ASP A 157 7.04 -7.09 -12.63
C ASP A 157 8.29 -7.99 -12.62
N ARG A 158 8.34 -8.96 -13.54
CA ARG A 158 9.52 -9.82 -13.74
C ARG A 158 10.74 -8.98 -14.10
N TYR A 159 10.60 -8.05 -15.04
CA TYR A 159 11.71 -7.21 -15.49
C TYR A 159 12.30 -6.37 -14.35
N VAL A 160 11.45 -5.74 -13.54
CA VAL A 160 11.91 -4.96 -12.38
C VAL A 160 12.56 -5.88 -11.35
N LYS A 161 12.00 -7.07 -11.10
CA LYS A 161 12.58 -8.04 -10.18
C LYS A 161 13.96 -8.53 -10.62
N GLU A 162 14.17 -8.74 -11.92
CA GLU A 162 15.48 -9.11 -12.47
C GLU A 162 16.50 -7.97 -12.34
N LEU A 163 16.04 -6.72 -12.49
CA LEU A 163 16.90 -5.53 -12.36
C LEU A 163 17.28 -5.23 -10.90
N TYR A 164 16.35 -5.44 -9.96
CA TYR A 164 16.52 -5.21 -8.52
C TYR A 164 16.04 -6.43 -7.71
N PRO A 165 16.84 -7.51 -7.61
CA PRO A 165 16.42 -8.74 -6.93
C PRO A 165 16.04 -8.56 -5.46
N GLU A 166 16.60 -7.55 -4.80
CA GLU A 166 16.37 -7.20 -3.40
C GLU A 166 14.99 -6.57 -3.13
N CYS A 167 14.39 -5.93 -4.14
CA CYS A 167 13.08 -5.32 -3.97
C CYS A 167 11.99 -6.38 -3.87
N LEU A 168 10.89 -6.06 -3.18
CA LEU A 168 9.68 -6.86 -3.23
C LEU A 168 8.78 -6.30 -4.33
N VAL A 169 8.30 -7.16 -5.23
CA VAL A 169 7.37 -6.74 -6.29
C VAL A 169 5.97 -7.27 -5.95
N MET A 170 5.02 -6.36 -5.70
CA MET A 170 3.63 -6.71 -5.40
C MET A 170 2.99 -7.40 -6.59
N GLY A 171 2.27 -8.50 -6.35
CA GLY A 171 1.68 -9.33 -7.41
C GLY A 171 2.63 -10.39 -7.96
N TYR A 172 3.94 -10.27 -7.71
CA TYR A 172 4.96 -11.22 -8.15
C TYR A 172 5.57 -12.00 -6.98
N ASP A 173 6.03 -11.30 -5.94
CA ASP A 173 6.61 -11.88 -4.75
C ASP A 173 5.56 -12.23 -3.69
N ARG A 174 5.88 -13.21 -2.84
CA ARG A 174 5.08 -13.50 -1.64
C ARG A 174 5.30 -12.42 -0.58
N MET A 175 4.22 -11.77 -0.17
CA MET A 175 4.23 -10.75 0.88
C MET A 175 3.74 -11.30 2.22
N GLN A 176 4.22 -10.69 3.29
CA GLN A 176 3.71 -10.94 4.64
C GLN A 176 2.47 -10.08 4.91
N GLU A 177 1.70 -10.44 5.94
CA GLU A 177 0.51 -9.68 6.37
C GLU A 177 0.82 -8.20 6.65
N ILE A 178 2.01 -7.92 7.16
CA ILE A 178 2.54 -6.57 7.38
C ILE A 178 3.91 -6.52 6.72
N THR A 179 4.06 -5.67 5.71
CA THR A 179 5.33 -5.47 5.01
C THR A 179 5.72 -4.00 5.14
N GLU A 180 6.93 -3.71 5.60
CA GLU A 180 7.47 -2.35 5.71
C GLU A 180 8.45 -2.10 4.57
N ALA A 181 8.15 -1.11 3.72
CA ALA A 181 9.08 -0.69 2.71
C ALA A 181 10.25 0.06 3.35
N SER A 182 11.47 -0.24 2.92
CA SER A 182 12.69 0.39 3.45
C SER A 182 13.65 0.78 2.33
N ALA A 183 14.75 1.43 2.68
CA ALA A 183 15.82 1.73 1.74
C ALA A 183 16.53 0.47 1.23
N ASP A 184 16.66 -0.55 2.09
CA ASP A 184 17.33 -1.82 1.78
C ASP A 184 16.40 -2.81 1.06
N GLN A 185 15.10 -2.69 1.29
CA GLN A 185 14.06 -3.47 0.62
C GLN A 185 12.90 -2.55 0.21
N PRO A 186 13.03 -1.84 -0.92
CA PRO A 186 11.93 -1.12 -1.53
C PRO A 186 10.84 -2.10 -1.97
N VAL A 187 9.60 -1.61 -2.04
CA VAL A 187 8.48 -2.36 -2.62
C VAL A 187 8.06 -1.70 -3.92
N VAL A 188 7.91 -2.49 -4.99
CA VAL A 188 7.45 -2.02 -6.29
C VAL A 188 6.06 -2.56 -6.57
N TYR A 189 5.21 -1.72 -7.14
CA TYR A 189 3.89 -2.12 -7.63
C TYR A 189 3.66 -1.57 -9.03
N CYS A 190 3.27 -2.43 -9.97
CA CYS A 190 2.94 -2.04 -11.33
C CYS A 190 1.42 -2.02 -11.52
N ARG A 191 0.90 -0.86 -11.90
CA ARG A 191 -0.53 -0.61 -12.12
C ARG A 191 -0.82 -0.36 -13.59
N LEU A 192 -1.60 -1.24 -14.22
CA LEU A 192 -2.18 -0.97 -15.54
C LEU A 192 -3.22 0.16 -15.43
N ILE A 193 -2.92 1.29 -16.05
CA ILE A 193 -3.80 2.47 -16.09
C ILE A 193 -4.85 2.33 -17.19
N SER A 194 -4.44 1.91 -18.38
CA SER A 194 -5.32 1.76 -19.54
C SER A 194 -4.77 0.73 -20.51
N THR A 195 -5.64 0.23 -21.38
CA THR A 195 -5.26 -0.59 -22.51
C THR A 195 -6.09 -0.18 -23.71
N ASP A 196 -5.41 0.16 -24.79
CA ASP A 196 -6.01 0.71 -26.00
C ASP A 196 -5.63 -0.14 -27.20
N LYS A 197 -6.61 -0.58 -27.98
CA LYS A 197 -6.36 -1.28 -29.24
C LYS A 197 -5.86 -0.29 -30.29
N GLN A 198 -4.75 -0.61 -30.94
CA GLN A 198 -4.15 0.21 -32.00
C GLN A 198 -4.64 -0.24 -33.37
N GLU A 199 -4.00 -1.28 -33.92
CA GLU A 199 -4.30 -1.82 -35.24
C GLU A 199 -4.58 -3.31 -35.15
N GLU A 200 -5.36 -3.81 -36.11
CA GLU A 200 -5.65 -5.22 -36.22
C GLU A 200 -5.24 -5.72 -37.59
N THR A 201 -4.57 -6.86 -37.60
CA THR A 201 -4.39 -7.68 -38.79
C THR A 201 -5.31 -8.90 -38.70
N ASN A 202 -5.26 -9.75 -39.72
CA ASN A 202 -5.97 -11.02 -39.73
C ASN A 202 -5.52 -11.92 -38.56
N THR A 203 -4.23 -11.88 -38.17
CA THR A 203 -3.63 -12.80 -37.21
C THR A 203 -3.39 -12.20 -35.82
N VAL A 204 -3.20 -10.88 -35.72
CA VAL A 204 -2.81 -10.19 -34.47
C VAL A 204 -3.68 -8.95 -34.25
N ALA A 205 -4.14 -8.75 -33.02
CA ALA A 205 -4.65 -7.46 -32.56
C ALA A 205 -3.57 -6.78 -31.71
N TRP A 206 -3.12 -5.60 -32.12
CA TRP A 206 -2.08 -4.86 -31.42
C TRP A 206 -2.67 -3.93 -30.37
N MET A 207 -2.07 -3.94 -29.19
CA MET A 207 -2.52 -3.24 -28.00
C MET A 207 -1.42 -2.32 -27.47
N ASP A 208 -1.82 -1.16 -26.96
CA ASP A 208 -0.98 -0.28 -26.16
C ASP A 208 -1.46 -0.36 -24.70
N GLY A 209 -0.64 -0.90 -23.81
CA GLY A 209 -0.89 -0.92 -22.37
C GLY A 209 -0.12 0.21 -21.67
N ARG A 210 -0.83 1.08 -20.93
CA ARG A 210 -0.19 2.11 -20.10
C ARG A 210 -0.03 1.62 -18.68
N ILE A 211 1.20 1.48 -18.20
CA ILE A 211 1.53 0.98 -16.85
C ILE A 211 2.19 2.10 -16.05
N ALA A 212 1.74 2.30 -14.81
CA ALA A 212 2.42 3.10 -13.80
C ALA A 212 3.19 2.19 -12.85
N VAL A 213 4.48 2.47 -12.64
CA VAL A 213 5.31 1.80 -11.66
C VAL A 213 5.43 2.70 -10.43
N HIS A 214 5.00 2.16 -9.31
CA HIS A 214 5.09 2.74 -7.99
C HIS A 214 6.30 2.17 -7.26
N VAL A 215 7.26 3.01 -6.89
CA VAL A 215 8.37 2.66 -6.01
C VAL A 215 8.05 3.15 -4.61
N LEU A 216 7.63 2.24 -3.74
CA LEU A 216 7.32 2.50 -2.34
C LEU A 216 8.60 2.31 -1.52
N CYS A 217 9.05 3.38 -0.90
CA CYS A 217 10.22 3.40 -0.03
C CYS A 217 10.21 4.73 0.71
N PRO A 218 10.53 4.81 2.01
CA PRO A 218 10.56 6.07 2.74
C PRO A 218 11.66 7.03 2.25
N ASP A 219 12.78 6.51 1.75
CA ASP A 219 13.93 7.30 1.28
C ASP A 219 13.70 7.84 -0.14
N SER A 220 13.65 9.17 -0.26
CA SER A 220 13.40 9.85 -1.55
C SER A 220 14.54 9.69 -2.56
N THR A 221 15.78 9.56 -2.08
CA THR A 221 16.95 9.36 -2.93
C THR A 221 16.93 7.97 -3.53
N VAL A 222 16.59 6.94 -2.74
CA VAL A 222 16.41 5.57 -3.23
C VAL A 222 15.28 5.51 -4.25
N ARG A 223 14.11 6.08 -3.94
CA ARG A 223 12.99 6.16 -4.89
C ARG A 223 13.39 6.80 -6.22
N MET A 224 14.08 7.95 -6.17
CA MET A 224 14.50 8.67 -7.36
C MET A 224 15.51 7.86 -8.19
N LYS A 225 16.53 7.28 -7.55
CA LYS A 225 17.54 6.46 -8.23
C LYS A 225 16.93 5.22 -8.88
N MET A 226 16.05 4.52 -8.16
CA MET A 226 15.40 3.32 -8.65
C MET A 226 14.47 3.64 -9.83
N ALA A 227 13.62 4.68 -9.71
CA ALA A 227 12.76 5.12 -10.81
C ALA A 227 13.56 5.52 -12.05
N ALA A 228 14.65 6.27 -11.88
CA ALA A 228 15.55 6.63 -12.97
C ALA A 228 16.24 5.40 -13.58
N GLY A 229 16.67 4.45 -12.74
CA GLY A 229 17.34 3.22 -13.18
C GLY A 229 16.41 2.31 -13.99
N ILE A 230 15.17 2.10 -13.53
CA ILE A 230 14.13 1.37 -14.28
C ILE A 230 13.93 2.03 -15.65
N ALA A 231 13.75 3.35 -15.67
CA ALA A 231 13.48 4.06 -16.91
C ALA A 231 14.67 4.05 -17.89
N ASN A 232 15.89 4.28 -17.39
CA ASN A 232 17.10 4.25 -18.20
C ASN A 232 17.32 2.87 -18.81
N ARG A 233 17.11 1.80 -18.02
CA ARG A 233 17.30 0.44 -18.50
C ARG A 233 16.26 0.06 -19.56
N LEU A 234 14.98 0.36 -19.32
CA LEU A 234 13.92 0.18 -20.33
C LEU A 234 14.19 0.96 -21.62
N SER A 235 14.76 2.17 -21.51
CA SER A 235 15.11 2.98 -22.69
C SER A 235 16.24 2.39 -23.52
N LEU A 236 17.20 1.72 -22.86
CA LEU A 236 18.32 1.06 -23.52
C LEU A 236 17.91 -0.26 -24.17
N ASP A 237 17.07 -1.03 -23.48
CA ASP A 237 16.63 -2.35 -23.96
C ASP A 237 15.56 -2.20 -25.07
N GLY A 238 14.68 -1.19 -24.98
CA GLY A 238 13.66 -0.86 -25.99
C GLY A 238 12.46 -1.82 -26.04
N GLU A 239 12.59 -3.00 -25.45
CA GLU A 239 11.53 -4.00 -25.34
C GLU A 239 11.64 -4.77 -24.01
N VAL A 240 10.53 -5.39 -23.62
CA VAL A 240 10.47 -6.34 -22.51
C VAL A 240 9.89 -7.64 -23.05
N ILE A 241 10.59 -8.76 -22.83
CA ILE A 241 10.10 -10.07 -23.23
C ILE A 241 9.01 -10.51 -22.24
N MET A 242 7.85 -10.91 -22.76
CA MET A 242 6.71 -11.36 -21.96
C MET A 242 6.80 -12.85 -21.58
N LEU A 243 5.81 -13.37 -20.85
CA LEU A 243 5.81 -14.76 -20.38
C LEU A 243 5.66 -15.77 -21.53
N ASP A 244 4.93 -15.41 -22.58
CA ASP A 244 4.75 -16.20 -23.80
C ASP A 244 5.94 -16.09 -24.79
N HIS A 245 7.03 -15.45 -24.36
CA HIS A 245 8.22 -15.13 -25.16
C HIS A 245 8.02 -14.13 -26.29
N SER A 246 6.86 -13.49 -26.41
CA SER A 246 6.66 -12.41 -27.37
C SER A 246 7.22 -11.07 -26.81
N PRO A 247 7.64 -10.15 -27.69
CA PRO A 247 8.15 -8.86 -27.26
C PRO A 247 7.00 -7.88 -26.97
N MET A 248 7.15 -7.11 -25.89
CA MET A 248 6.42 -5.87 -25.67
C MET A 248 7.37 -4.69 -25.92
N PHE A 249 7.12 -3.92 -26.97
CA PHE A 249 7.96 -2.77 -27.33
C PHE A 249 7.64 -1.55 -26.46
N VAL A 250 8.67 -0.84 -25.99
CA VAL A 250 8.50 0.39 -25.21
C VAL A 250 8.26 1.57 -26.17
N LYS A 251 6.99 1.94 -26.37
CA LYS A 251 6.59 3.03 -27.27
C LYS A 251 6.76 4.40 -26.65
N ARG A 252 6.50 4.51 -25.35
CA ARG A 252 6.67 5.75 -24.58
C ARG A 252 7.11 5.43 -23.16
N LEU A 253 8.00 6.26 -22.64
CA LEU A 253 8.48 6.19 -21.28
C LEU A 253 8.53 7.59 -20.68
N GLN A 254 8.04 7.75 -19.46
CA GLN A 254 8.05 9.01 -18.74
C GLN A 254 8.35 8.77 -17.26
N VAL A 255 9.15 9.66 -16.65
CA VAL A 255 9.37 9.66 -15.21
C VAL A 255 8.88 10.99 -14.64
N ASN A 256 8.10 10.94 -13.56
CA ASN A 256 7.68 12.11 -12.80
C ASN A 256 8.23 12.02 -11.38
N TYR A 257 9.29 12.77 -11.07
CA TYR A 257 9.88 12.78 -9.73
C TYR A 257 9.08 13.56 -8.70
N LYS A 258 8.03 14.29 -9.14
CA LYS A 258 7.16 15.09 -8.27
C LYS A 258 5.82 14.42 -7.99
N SER A 259 5.53 13.28 -8.63
CA SER A 259 4.26 12.58 -8.41
C SER A 259 4.20 12.00 -7.00
N ASP A 260 2.98 11.86 -6.51
CA ASP A 260 2.72 11.09 -5.30
C ASP A 260 3.01 9.61 -5.59
N TYR A 261 4.03 9.06 -4.92
CA TYR A 261 4.46 7.69 -5.14
C TYR A 261 3.45 6.64 -4.66
N LEU A 262 2.59 7.00 -3.70
CA LEU A 262 1.54 6.13 -3.21
C LEU A 262 0.30 6.18 -4.12
N LYS A 263 -0.04 7.35 -4.68
CA LYS A 263 -1.29 7.51 -5.45
C LYS A 263 -1.12 7.37 -6.97
N GLU A 264 -0.07 7.95 -7.53
CA GLU A 264 0.09 8.11 -8.98
C GLU A 264 1.16 7.17 -9.56
N GLY A 265 2.26 6.96 -8.83
CA GLY A 265 3.45 6.24 -9.31
C GLY A 265 4.44 7.18 -9.99
N GLN A 266 5.68 6.73 -10.20
CA GLN A 266 6.78 7.59 -10.66
C GLN A 266 7.21 7.32 -12.10
N VAL A 267 7.10 6.08 -12.58
CA VAL A 267 7.49 5.71 -13.95
C VAL A 267 6.24 5.30 -14.71
N PHE A 268 6.06 5.83 -15.92
CA PHE A 268 4.94 5.52 -16.79
C PHE A 268 5.46 4.93 -18.10
N ILE A 269 5.01 3.71 -18.39
CA ILE A 269 5.42 2.92 -19.55
C ILE A 269 4.21 2.77 -20.46
N THR A 270 4.37 2.98 -21.75
CA THR A 270 3.41 2.53 -22.76
C THR A 270 4.04 1.40 -23.55
N GLY A 271 3.62 0.18 -23.24
CA GLY A 271 4.07 -1.04 -23.91
C GLY A 271 3.16 -1.39 -25.08
N HIS A 272 3.73 -1.69 -26.23
CA HIS A 272 3.04 -2.14 -27.43
C HIS A 272 3.21 -3.64 -27.61
N TYR A 273 2.12 -4.40 -27.58
CA TYR A 273 2.15 -5.86 -27.61
C TYR A 273 0.99 -6.44 -28.42
N GLY A 274 1.14 -7.68 -28.88
CA GLY A 274 0.19 -8.32 -29.79
C GLY A 274 -0.62 -9.43 -29.12
N LEU A 275 -1.93 -9.46 -29.35
CA LEU A 275 -2.81 -10.57 -29.00
C LEU A 275 -3.06 -11.43 -30.24
N LEU A 276 -2.74 -12.73 -30.16
CA LEU A 276 -2.99 -13.66 -31.26
C LEU A 276 -4.50 -13.93 -31.41
N ARG A 277 -5.05 -13.67 -32.61
CA ARG A 277 -6.48 -13.86 -32.92
C ARG A 277 -6.83 -15.32 -33.21
N TYR A 278 -5.86 -16.12 -33.64
CA TYR A 278 -6.07 -17.53 -33.93
C TYR A 278 -5.67 -18.37 -32.73
N LYS A 279 -6.66 -19.07 -32.15
CA LYS A 279 -6.36 -20.15 -31.21
C LYS A 279 -5.64 -21.26 -31.98
N ALA A 280 -4.37 -21.51 -31.66
CA ALA A 280 -3.80 -22.82 -31.87
C ALA A 280 -4.71 -23.85 -31.17
N LYS A 281 -4.94 -25.02 -31.78
CA LYS A 281 -5.63 -26.13 -31.11
C LYS A 281 -5.00 -26.32 -29.73
N PRO A 282 -5.79 -26.43 -28.64
CA PRO A 282 -5.22 -26.75 -27.34
C PRO A 282 -4.38 -28.02 -27.49
N HIS A 283 -3.15 -27.99 -26.98
CA HIS A 283 -2.37 -29.22 -26.83
C HIS A 283 -3.21 -30.19 -26.01
N VAL A 284 -3.66 -31.26 -26.66
CA VAL A 284 -4.25 -32.39 -25.94
C VAL A 284 -3.16 -32.86 -24.99
N LEU A 285 -3.40 -32.75 -23.68
CA LEU A 285 -2.61 -33.47 -22.69
C LEU A 285 -2.67 -34.94 -23.09
N MET A 286 -1.63 -35.45 -23.75
CA MET A 286 -1.49 -36.88 -23.93
C MET A 286 -1.39 -37.44 -22.52
N ALA A 287 -2.41 -38.20 -22.12
CA ALA A 287 -2.39 -38.97 -20.90
C ALA A 287 -1.02 -39.64 -20.81
N ALA A 288 -0.31 -39.40 -19.71
CA ALA A 288 0.90 -40.12 -19.41
C ALA A 288 0.58 -41.61 -19.51
N HIS A 289 1.12 -42.29 -20.52
CA HIS A 289 1.18 -43.73 -20.52
C HIS A 289 2.12 -44.12 -19.39
N GLY A 290 1.55 -44.27 -18.19
CA GLY A 290 2.17 -44.98 -17.09
C GLY A 290 2.36 -46.41 -17.54
N ASN A 291 3.57 -46.72 -18.01
CA ASN A 291 4.05 -48.09 -18.01
C ASN A 291 4.18 -48.53 -16.55
N TYR A 292 3.19 -49.26 -16.06
CA TYR A 292 3.34 -50.12 -14.90
C TYR A 292 3.07 -51.55 -15.32
N SER A 293 4.14 -52.35 -15.25
CA SER A 293 4.26 -53.82 -15.34
C SER A 293 3.94 -54.49 -16.67
#